data_AF-A0A836V8V7-F1
#
_entry.id   AF-A0A836V8V7-F1
#
_cell.length_a   1.000
_cell.length_b   1.000
_cell.length_c   1.000
_cell.angle_alpha   90.00
_cell.angle_beta   90.00
_cell.angle_gamma   90.00
#
_symmetry.space_group_name_H-M   'P 1'
#
loop_
_entity.id
_entity.type
_entity.pdbx_description
1 polymer ?
#
loop_
_entity_poly.entity_id
_entity_poly.type
_entity_poly.pdbx_seq_one_letter_code
_entity_poly.pdbx_strand_id
1 'polypeptide(L)'
;SLPKPVKNLKNLAEAIQLIKSSIEEEELEKTIEYCNLFVDPTKCGQEMIDDFLEEHREVRLFKIRLKDKGIDFLRDNQKKMLAMFDNMEMAVTKKLRSDLTTN
;
A
#
# COMPACT_ATOMS: atom_id res chain seq x y z
N SER A 1 4.18 -22.43 11.13
CA SER A 1 3.99 -20.98 10.91
C SER A 1 4.61 -20.62 9.55
N LEU A 2 4.10 -19.60 8.85
CA LEU A 2 4.71 -19.15 7.60
C LEU A 2 6.06 -18.47 7.87
N PRO A 3 7.01 -18.52 6.93
CA PRO A 3 8.23 -17.72 7.00
C PRO A 3 7.86 -16.23 7.14
N LYS A 4 8.65 -15.50 7.94
CA LYS A 4 8.43 -14.07 8.20
C LYS A 4 8.30 -13.23 6.91
N PRO A 5 9.14 -13.42 5.86
CA PRO A 5 8.98 -12.69 4.60
C PRO A 5 7.62 -12.96 3.92
N VAL A 6 7.21 -14.23 3.83
CA VAL A 6 5.90 -14.61 3.25
C VAL A 6 4.74 -14.00 4.04
N LYS A 7 4.85 -13.93 5.38
CA LYS A 7 3.84 -13.27 6.21
C LYS A 7 3.79 -11.76 5.95
N ASN A 8 4.94 -11.10 5.83
CA ASN A 8 5.00 -9.66 5.53
C ASN A 8 4.37 -9.34 4.18
N LEU A 9 4.71 -10.11 3.14
CA LEU A 9 4.14 -9.93 1.80
C LEU A 9 2.62 -10.16 1.77
N LYS A 10 2.10 -11.12 2.55
CA LYS A 10 0.65 -11.32 2.71
C LYS A 10 -0.03 -10.14 3.39
N ASN A 11 0.54 -9.64 4.48
CA ASN A 11 0.03 -8.44 5.16
C ASN A 11 0.02 -7.22 4.22
N LEU A 12 1.06 -7.08 3.39
CA LEU A 12 1.15 -6.01 2.40
C LEU A 12 0.06 -6.15 1.33
N ALA A 13 -0.20 -7.36 0.83
CA ALA A 13 -1.28 -7.62 -0.12
C ALA A 13 -2.66 -7.28 0.46
N GLU A 14 -2.91 -7.63 1.73
CA GLU A 14 -4.15 -7.27 2.43
C GLU A 14 -4.29 -5.75 2.59
N ALA A 15 -3.21 -5.05 2.98
CA ALA A 15 -3.20 -3.60 3.09
C ALA A 15 -3.50 -2.91 1.74
N ILE A 16 -3.00 -3.46 0.63
CA ILE A 16 -3.28 -2.97 -0.73
C ILE A 16 -4.77 -3.04 -1.05
N GLN A 17 -5.44 -4.14 -0.72
CA GLN A 17 -6.88 -4.25 -0.94
C GLN A 17 -7.65 -3.21 -0.13
N LEU A 18 -7.33 -3.09 1.17
CA LEU A 18 -8.01 -2.14 2.06
C LEU A 18 -7.93 -0.69 1.55
N ILE A 19 -6.73 -0.24 1.14
CA ILE A 19 -6.56 1.12 0.65
C ILE A 19 -7.25 1.33 -0.69
N LYS A 20 -7.19 0.37 -1.62
CA LYS A 20 -7.88 0.44 -2.92
C LYS A 20 -9.39 0.60 -2.72
N SER A 21 -10.01 -0.23 -1.89
CA SER A 21 -11.45 -0.12 -1.60
C SER A 21 -11.80 1.24 -1.01
N SER A 22 -11.02 1.76 -0.05
CA SER A 22 -11.29 3.09 0.51
C SER A 22 -11.16 4.23 -0.52
N ILE A 23 -10.26 4.10 -1.50
CA ILE A 23 -10.07 5.09 -2.57
C ILE A 23 -11.24 5.03 -3.56
N GLU A 24 -11.69 3.83 -3.93
CA GLU A 24 -12.82 3.60 -4.82
C GLU A 24 -14.13 4.11 -4.21
N GLU A 25 -14.32 3.90 -2.90
CA GLU A 25 -15.49 4.35 -2.12
C GLU A 25 -15.40 5.83 -1.68
N GLU A 26 -14.33 6.54 -2.06
CA GLU A 26 -14.06 7.94 -1.69
C GLU A 26 -14.05 8.20 -0.16
N GLU A 27 -13.67 7.20 0.63
CA GLU A 27 -13.62 7.29 2.09
C GLU A 27 -12.32 7.93 2.60
N LEU A 28 -12.24 9.27 2.53
CA LEU A 28 -11.04 10.06 2.87
C LEU A 28 -10.34 9.62 4.17
N GLU A 29 -11.08 9.54 5.29
CA GLU A 29 -10.49 9.23 6.59
C GLU A 29 -9.91 7.81 6.63
N LYS A 30 -10.59 6.83 6.03
CA LYS A 30 -10.06 5.46 5.92
C LYS A 30 -8.87 5.39 4.98
N THR A 31 -8.86 6.13 3.87
CA THR A 31 -7.69 6.21 2.99
C THR A 31 -6.46 6.77 3.73
N ILE A 32 -6.64 7.82 4.55
CA ILE A 32 -5.57 8.38 5.39
C ILE A 32 -5.11 7.37 6.45
N GLU A 33 -6.04 6.65 7.08
CA GLU A 33 -5.75 5.60 8.04
C GLU A 33 -4.93 4.47 7.40
N TYR A 34 -5.38 3.95 6.26
CA TYR A 34 -4.74 2.84 5.56
C TYR A 34 -3.38 3.23 4.98
N CYS A 35 -3.16 4.50 4.61
CA CYS A 35 -1.83 4.99 4.29
C CYS A 35 -0.83 4.73 5.45
N ASN A 36 -1.24 4.72 6.72
CA ASN A 36 -0.35 4.40 7.84
C ASN A 36 0.16 2.96 7.81
N LEU A 37 -0.59 2.01 7.24
CA LEU A 37 -0.16 0.62 7.15
C LEU A 37 1.15 0.48 6.36
N PHE A 38 1.31 1.31 5.33
CA PHE A 38 2.47 1.32 4.44
C PHE A 38 3.62 2.20 4.93
N VAL A 39 3.37 3.11 5.87
CA VAL A 39 4.38 4.10 6.32
C VAL A 39 4.98 3.74 7.67
N ASP A 40 4.22 3.07 8.54
CA ASP A 40 4.66 2.68 9.87
C ASP A 40 5.63 1.48 9.79
N PRO A 41 6.90 1.62 10.22
CA PRO A 41 7.88 0.53 10.18
C PRO A 41 7.48 -0.69 11.02
N THR A 42 6.58 -0.53 12.00
CA THR A 42 6.06 -1.63 12.81
C THR A 42 4.95 -2.43 12.12
N LYS A 43 4.44 -1.93 10.98
CA LYS A 43 3.42 -2.57 10.13
C LYS A 43 4.07 -3.07 8.83
N CYS A 44 3.64 -2.57 7.66
CA CYS A 44 4.25 -2.90 6.38
C CYS A 44 5.37 -1.91 6.00
N GLY A 45 5.59 -0.84 6.76
CA GLY A 45 6.53 0.21 6.41
C GLY A 45 7.98 -0.26 6.26
N GLN A 46 8.42 -1.23 7.06
CA GLN A 46 9.78 -1.77 6.92
C GLN A 46 9.93 -2.53 5.59
N GLU A 47 8.97 -3.39 5.25
CA GLU A 47 8.94 -4.10 3.96
C GLU A 47 8.89 -3.12 2.79
N MET A 48 8.09 -2.07 2.92
CA MET A 48 8.00 -1.00 1.92
C MET A 48 9.35 -0.27 1.73
N ILE A 49 10.10 -0.01 2.81
CA ILE A 49 11.42 0.62 2.72
C ILE A 49 12.42 -0.30 2.02
N ASP A 50 12.41 -1.58 2.36
CA ASP A 50 13.40 -2.55 1.88
C ASP A 50 13.17 -2.92 0.41
N ASP A 51 11.91 -3.05 -0.01
CA ASP A 51 11.55 -3.63 -1.30
C ASP A 51 10.78 -2.71 -2.26
N PHE A 52 10.16 -1.63 -1.75
CA PHE A 52 9.24 -0.76 -2.50
C PHE A 52 9.44 0.72 -2.14
N LEU A 53 10.72 1.15 -2.12
CA LEU A 53 11.11 2.44 -1.54
C LEU A 53 10.46 3.64 -2.24
N GLU A 54 10.23 3.57 -3.56
CA GLU A 54 9.57 4.63 -4.33
C GLU A 54 8.10 4.76 -3.94
N GLU A 55 7.39 3.64 -3.89
CA GLU A 55 5.99 3.55 -3.48
C GLU A 55 5.83 3.99 -2.03
N HIS A 56 6.77 3.63 -1.15
CA HIS A 56 6.79 4.11 0.24
C HIS A 56 6.80 5.64 0.30
N ARG A 57 7.66 6.29 -0.50
CA ARG A 57 7.72 7.77 -0.55
C ARG A 57 6.43 8.36 -1.10
N GLU A 58 5.89 7.78 -2.16
CA GLU A 58 4.65 8.27 -2.78
C GLU A 58 3.46 8.13 -1.83
N VAL A 59 3.31 7.02 -1.08
CA VAL A 59 2.25 6.87 -0.07
C VAL A 59 2.40 7.90 1.06
N ARG A 60 3.63 8.20 1.51
CA ARG A 60 3.87 9.28 2.48
C ARG A 60 3.39 10.63 1.94
N LEU A 61 3.69 10.93 0.68
CA LEU A 61 3.24 12.14 0.00
C LEU A 61 1.72 12.20 -0.15
N PHE A 62 1.06 11.10 -0.54
CA PHE A 62 -0.40 11.01 -0.59
C PHE A 62 -1.01 11.28 0.77
N LYS A 63 -0.53 10.64 1.84
CA LYS A 63 -1.02 10.86 3.20
C LYS A 63 -0.95 12.34 3.62
N ILE A 64 0.16 13.02 3.32
CA ILE A 64 0.32 14.45 3.62
C ILE A 64 -0.70 15.27 2.83
N ARG A 65 -0.84 15.02 1.52
CA ARG A 65 -1.75 15.77 0.65
C ARG A 65 -3.23 15.51 0.95
N LEU A 66 -3.60 14.27 1.32
CA LEU A 66 -4.95 13.93 1.75
C LEU A 66 -5.32 14.67 3.04
N LYS A 67 -4.39 14.80 3.99
CA LYS A 67 -4.60 15.57 5.22
C LYS A 67 -4.72 17.07 4.98
N ASP A 68 -3.99 17.60 4.00
CA ASP A 68 -3.94 19.03 3.69
C ASP A 68 -5.11 19.47 2.79
N LYS A 69 -5.39 18.69 1.74
CA LYS A 69 -6.32 19.03 0.66
C LYS A 69 -7.64 18.24 0.69
N GLY A 70 -7.74 17.25 1.56
CA GLY A 70 -8.97 16.49 1.79
C GLY A 70 -9.48 15.72 0.57
N ILE A 71 -10.81 15.68 0.45
CA ILE A 71 -11.55 14.84 -0.49
C ILE A 71 -11.32 15.24 -1.95
N ASP A 72 -11.10 16.53 -2.23
CA ASP A 72 -10.89 17.00 -3.60
C ASP A 72 -9.58 16.44 -4.17
N PHE A 73 -8.52 16.40 -3.36
CA PHE A 73 -7.27 15.75 -3.77
C PHE A 73 -7.44 14.26 -4.04
N LEU A 74 -8.22 13.56 -3.20
CA LEU A 74 -8.51 12.14 -3.40
C LEU A 74 -9.19 11.91 -4.75
N ARG A 75 -10.24 12.69 -5.07
CA ARG A 75 -10.98 12.60 -6.33
C ARG A 75 -10.11 12.91 -7.54
N ASP A 76 -9.35 14.00 -7.49
CA ASP A 76 -8.48 14.43 -8.59
C ASP A 76 -7.36 13.41 -8.90
N ASN A 77 -6.93 12.65 -7.89
CA ASN A 77 -5.79 11.73 -7.99
C ASN A 77 -6.19 10.25 -7.93
N GLN A 78 -7.49 9.93 -7.85
CA GLN A 78 -8.02 8.59 -7.63
C GLN A 78 -7.40 7.56 -8.59
N LYS A 79 -7.47 7.84 -9.90
CA LYS A 79 -6.93 6.95 -10.95
C LYS A 79 -5.42 6.72 -10.80
N LYS A 80 -4.67 7.76 -10.45
CA LYS A 80 -3.21 7.66 -10.25
C LYS A 80 -2.90 6.81 -9.03
N MET A 81 -3.61 7.02 -7.92
CA MET A 81 -3.42 6.26 -6.69
C MET A 81 -3.73 4.78 -6.90
N LEU A 82 -4.88 4.47 -7.52
CA LEU A 82 -5.27 3.09 -7.83
C LEU A 82 -4.25 2.40 -8.73
N ALA A 83 -3.81 3.05 -9.82
CA ALA A 83 -2.80 2.48 -10.72
C ALA A 83 -1.48 2.16 -10.02
N MET A 84 -1.05 2.97 -9.05
CA MET A 84 0.13 2.67 -8.24
C MET A 84 -0.07 1.41 -7.39
N PHE A 85 -1.21 1.30 -6.70
CA PHE A 85 -1.51 0.15 -5.87
C PHE A 85 -1.72 -1.14 -6.67
N ASP A 86 -2.28 -1.06 -7.88
CA ASP A 86 -2.37 -2.20 -8.82
C ASP A 86 -0.99 -2.70 -9.24
N ASN A 87 -0.08 -1.79 -9.58
CA ASN A 87 1.30 -2.15 -9.93
C ASN A 87 2.03 -2.80 -8.76
N MET A 88 1.83 -2.28 -7.54
CA MET A 88 2.41 -2.86 -6.34
C MET A 88 1.81 -4.25 -6.03
N GLU A 89 0.51 -4.43 -6.21
CA GLU A 89 -0.16 -5.73 -6.04
C GLU A 89 0.41 -6.80 -6.97
N MET A 90 0.63 -6.45 -8.24
CA MET A 90 1.27 -7.34 -9.21
C MET A 90 2.69 -7.73 -8.78
N ALA A 91 3.48 -6.76 -8.30
CA ALA A 91 4.84 -7.01 -7.83
C ALA A 91 4.88 -7.91 -6.59
N VAL A 92 4.03 -7.64 -5.59
CA VAL A 92 3.88 -8.45 -4.38
C VAL A 92 3.44 -9.88 -4.72
N THR A 93 2.46 -10.03 -5.61
CA THR A 93 1.99 -11.35 -6.06
C THR A 93 3.10 -12.13 -6.77
N LYS A 94 3.91 -11.46 -7.58
CA LYS A 94 5.07 -12.07 -8.24
C LYS A 94 6.09 -12.57 -7.22
N LYS A 95 6.45 -11.74 -6.22
CA LYS A 95 7.37 -12.13 -5.13
C LYS A 95 6.84 -13.34 -4.34
N LEU A 96 5.57 -13.30 -3.93
CA LEU A 96 4.92 -14.42 -3.22
C LEU A 96 5.00 -15.73 -3.99
N ARG A 97 4.78 -15.71 -5.31
CA ARG A 97 4.89 -16.91 -6.15
C ARG A 97 6.33 -17.42 -6.22
N SER A 98 7.31 -16.53 -6.39
CA SER A 98 8.72 -16.91 -6.41
C SER A 98 9.16 -17.58 -5.11
N ASP A 99 8.81 -17.00 -3.96
CA ASP A 99 9.16 -17.54 -2.63
C ASP A 99 8.49 -18.89 -2.33
N LEU A 100 7.31 -19.14 -2.89
CA LEU A 100 6.63 -20.44 -2.76
C LEU A 100 7.25 -21.53 -3.64
N THR A 101 7.98 -21.16 -4.70
CA THR A 101 8.66 -22.13 -5.59
C THR A 101 10.09 -22.43 -5.18
N THR A 102 10.69 -21.63 -4.29
CA THR A 102 12.07 -21.79 -3.80
C THR A 102 12.18 -22.45 -2.42
N ASN A 103 11.06 -22.80 -1.79
CA ASN A 103 10.98 -23.57 -0.54
C ASN A 103 10.37 -24.96 -0.81
#